data_AF-X1TQY5-F1
#
_entry.id   AF-X1TQY5-F1
#
_cell.length_a   1.000
_cell.length_b   1.000
_cell.length_c   1.000
_cell.angle_alpha   90.00
_cell.angle_beta   90.00
_cell.angle_gamma   90.00
#
_symmetry.space_group_name_H-M   'P 1'
#
loop_
_entity.id
_entity.type
_entity.pdbx_description
1 polymer ?
#
loop_
_entity_poly.entity_id
_entity_poly.type
_entity_poly.pdbx_seq_one_letter_code
_entity_poly.pdbx_strand_id
1 'polypeptide(L)' 'MAKLKGPLFSLGASGAIGEAIVYFPWKGLNVAREYVIPSNPKTDPQKIQRGYLTTMVDLVHSHQASDTHPLTAK' A
#
# COMPACT_ATOMS: atom_id res chain seq x y z
N MET A 1 10.85 12.58 15.51
CA MET A 1 10.52 11.39 16.34
C MET A 1 10.78 11.74 17.79
N ALA A 2 9.73 12.04 18.55
CA ALA A 2 9.87 12.26 19.98
C ALA A 2 10.41 10.96 20.62
N LYS A 3 11.60 11.00 21.21
CA LYS A 3 12.06 9.92 22.08
C LYS A 3 11.22 10.02 23.35
N LEU A 4 10.26 9.11 23.52
CA LEU A 4 9.36 9.11 24.66
C LEU A 4 10.15 8.73 25.93
N LYS A 5 10.51 9.73 26.75
CA LYS A 5 10.88 9.52 28.15
C LYS A 5 9.65 9.74 29.01
N GLY A 6 8.96 8.64 29.31
CA GLY A 6 7.97 8.58 30.38
C GLY A 6 6.67 9.37 30.20
N PRO A 7 5.91 9.17 29.10
CA PRO A 7 4.45 9.27 29.18
C PRO A 7 3.72 7.91 29.14
N LEU A 8 4.38 6.81 28.73
CA LEU A 8 3.78 5.45 28.64
C LEU A 8 4.75 4.31 29.05
N PHE A 9 5.38 4.40 30.22
CA PHE A 9 6.10 3.32 30.94
C PHE A 9 7.11 2.39 30.19
N SER A 10 7.41 2.59 28.90
CA SER A 10 8.13 1.62 28.05
C SER A 10 7.57 0.18 28.10
N LEU A 11 6.32 0.00 28.54
CA LEU A 11 5.62 -1.26 28.43
C LEU A 11 5.36 -1.52 26.95
N GLY A 12 5.53 -2.77 26.51
CA GLY A 12 5.22 -3.16 25.14
C GLY A 12 3.75 -2.84 24.85
N ALA A 13 3.53 -1.86 23.98
CA ALA A 13 2.19 -1.42 23.56
C ALA A 13 2.12 -1.43 22.04
N SER A 14 0.98 -1.86 21.52
CA SER A 14 0.71 -1.92 20.08
C SER A 14 -0.69 -1.41 19.77
N GLY A 15 -0.86 -0.82 18.58
CA GLY A 15 -2.17 -0.38 18.09
C GLY A 15 -2.39 1.13 18.17
N ALA A 16 -3.55 1.55 17.65
CA ALA A 16 -3.96 2.96 17.60
C ALA A 16 -4.88 3.31 18.78
N ILE A 17 -4.67 4.49 19.37
CA ILE A 17 -5.57 5.06 20.38
C ILE A 17 -6.24 6.29 19.78
N GLY A 18 -7.57 6.25 19.72
CA GLY A 18 -8.42 7.39 19.34
C GLY A 18 -8.08 8.00 17.98
N GLU A 19 -7.57 7.20 17.03
CA GLU A 19 -7.12 7.67 15.71
C GLU A 19 -6.15 8.87 15.78
N ALA A 20 -5.42 8.99 16.87
CA ALA A 20 -4.49 10.09 17.11
C ALA A 20 -3.05 9.61 17.19
N ILE A 21 -2.81 8.49 17.89
CA ILE A 21 -1.45 7.96 18.14
C ILE A 21 -1.43 6.45 17.91
N VAL A 22 -0.35 5.95 17.30
CA VAL A 22 -0.09 4.52 17.09
C VAL A 22 1.19 4.11 17.81
N TYR A 23 1.09 3.08 18.65
CA TYR A 23 2.22 2.43 19.33
C TYR A 23 2.66 1.19 18.56
N PHE A 24 3.97 1.00 18.42
CA PHE A 24 4.55 -0.18 17.79
C PHE A 24 6.05 -0.28 18.11
N PRO A 25 6.64 -1.49 18.06
CA PRO A 25 8.08 -1.66 18.12
C PRO A 25 8.72 -1.26 16.78
N TRP A 26 9.80 -0.48 16.82
CA TRP A 26 10.60 -0.12 15.65
C TRP A 26 12.09 -0.30 15.93
N LYS A 27 12.70 -1.27 15.25
CA LYS A 27 14.15 -1.56 15.37
C LYS A 27 14.62 -1.70 16.84
N GLY A 28 13.86 -2.43 17.65
CA GLY A 28 14.16 -2.65 19.07
C GLY A 28 13.80 -1.49 20.01
N LEU A 29 13.15 -0.43 19.51
CA LEU A 29 12.67 0.69 20.32
C LEU A 29 11.14 0.69 20.36
N ASN A 30 10.57 0.97 21.54
CA ASN A 30 9.14 1.25 21.66
C ASN A 30 8.90 2.71 21.26
N VAL A 31 8.17 2.90 20.17
CA VAL A 31 7.94 4.24 19.59
C VAL A 31 6.45 4.50 19.45
N ALA A 32 6.10 5.79 19.45
CA ALA A 32 4.77 6.25 19.06
C ALA A 32 4.89 7.19 17.86
N ARG A 33 3.89 7.12 16.99
CA ARG A 33 3.74 8.06 15.87
C ARG A 33 2.32 8.58 15.82
N GLU A 34 2.15 9.72 15.16
CA GLU A 34 0.83 10.23 14.79
C GLU A 34 0.11 9.19 13.92
N TYR A 35 -1.20 9.07 14.15
CA TYR A 35 -2.05 8.25 13.31
C TYR A 35 -2.16 8.90 11.93
N VAL A 36 -1.59 8.22 10.93
CA VAL A 36 -1.61 8.68 9.55
C VAL A 36 -2.53 7.75 8.77
N ILE A 37 -3.61 8.31 8.21
CA ILE A 37 -4.40 7.64 7.20
C ILE A 37 -3.64 7.78 5.87
N PRO A 38 -3.11 6.70 5.29
CA PRO A 38 -2.43 6.79 4.02
C PRO A 38 -3.43 7.21 2.93
N SER A 39 -3.09 8.24 2.17
CA SER A 39 -3.90 8.60 1.01
C SER A 39 -3.62 7.60 -0.13
N ASN A 40 -4.69 7.04 -0.69
CA ASN A 40 -4.64 6.33 -1.97
C ASN A 40 -5.46 7.11 -2.99
N PRO A 41 -4.95 8.24 -3.49
CA PRO A 41 -5.69 9.05 -4.44
C PRO A 41 -5.94 8.24 -5.72
N LYS A 42 -7.08 8.50 -6.37
CA LYS A 42 -7.45 7.97 -7.69
C LYS A 42 -7.55 9.15 -8.66
N THR A 43 -6.41 9.79 -8.93
CA THR A 43 -6.33 10.98 -9.80
C THR A 43 -6.56 10.62 -11.26
N ASP A 44 -6.92 11.60 -12.09
CA ASP A 44 -7.12 11.36 -13.52
C ASP A 44 -5.87 10.82 -14.23
N PRO A 45 -4.65 11.34 -14.00
CA PRO A 45 -3.43 10.74 -14.56
C PRO A 45 -3.23 9.27 -14.15
N GLN A 46 -3.55 8.91 -12.90
CA GLN A 46 -3.43 7.52 -12.45
C GLN A 46 -4.53 6.63 -13.03
N LYS A 47 -5.73 7.15 -13.29
CA LYS A 47 -6.79 6.41 -14.00
C LYS A 47 -6.39 6.16 -15.44
N ILE A 48 -5.82 7.16 -16.12
CA ILE A 48 -5.33 7.06 -17.48
C ILE A 48 -4.29 5.94 -17.60
N GLN A 49 -3.29 5.92 -16.70
CA GLN A 49 -2.27 4.85 -16.72
C GLN A 49 -2.85 3.45 -16.48
N ARG A 50 -3.79 3.31 -15.54
CA ARG A 50 -4.50 2.03 -15.33
C ARG A 50 -5.33 1.64 -16.56
N GLY A 51 -5.91 2.62 -17.26
CA GLY A 51 -6.64 2.42 -18.51
C GLY A 51 -5.75 1.83 -19.59
N TYR A 52 -4.56 2.41 -19.82
CA TYR A 52 -3.60 1.87 -20.78
C TYR A 52 -3.21 0.43 -20.48
N LEU A 53 -2.91 0.13 -19.21
CA LEU A 53 -2.58 -1.24 -18.81
C LEU A 53 -3.75 -2.21 -19.04
N THR A 54 -4.98 -1.78 -18.73
CA THR A 54 -6.18 -2.60 -18.96
C THR A 54 -6.33 -2.93 -20.43
N THR A 55 -6.26 -1.92 -21.31
CA THR A 55 -6.33 -2.12 -22.77
C THR A 55 -5.22 -3.04 -23.28
N MET A 56 -3.99 -2.89 -22.80
CA MET A 56 -2.88 -3.75 -23.20
C MET A 56 -3.10 -5.21 -22.78
N VAL A 57 -3.56 -5.45 -21.56
CA VAL A 57 -3.85 -6.80 -21.05
C VAL A 57 -4.98 -7.44 -21.84
N ASP A 58 -6.05 -6.70 -22.13
CA ASP A 58 -7.16 -7.20 -22.94
C ASP A 58 -6.70 -7.62 -24.35
N LEU A 59 -5.84 -6.82 -24.97
CA LEU A 59 -5.27 -7.16 -26.27
C LEU A 59 -4.42 -8.44 -26.19
N VAL A 60 -3.56 -8.57 -25.17
CA VAL A 60 -2.76 -9.79 -24.98
C VAL A 60 -3.65 -11.01 -24.83
N HIS A 61 -4.68 -10.95 -23.96
CA HIS A 61 -5.61 -12.07 -23.78
C HIS A 61 -6.36 -12.40 -25.07
N SER A 62 -6.79 -11.39 -25.84
CA SER A 62 -7.47 -11.62 -27.12
C SER A 62 -6.60 -12.38 -28.13
N HIS A 63 -5.31 -12.06 -28.17
CA HIS A 63 -4.37 -12.73 -29.07
C HIS A 63 -3.92 -14.09 -28.54
N GLN A 64 -3.86 -14.30 -27.22
CA GLN A 64 -3.63 -15.62 -26.63
C GLN A 64 -4.78 -16.58 -26.94
N ALA A 65 -6.02 -16.08 -26.99
CA ALA A 65 -7.22 -16.84 -27.29
C ALA A 65 -7.52 -16.99 -28.81
N SER A 66 -6.65 -16.49 -29.70
CA SER A 66 -6.87 -16.56 -31.15
C SER A 66 -6.68 -17.99 -31.67
N ASP A 67 -7.70 -18.55 -32.32
CA ASP A 67 -7.66 -19.90 -32.91
C ASP A 67 -6.71 -20.01 -34.11
N THR A 68 -6.42 -18.89 -34.79
CA THR A 68 -5.62 -18.88 -36.02
C THR A 68 -4.14 -18.60 -35.77
N HIS A 69 -3.84 -17.73 -34.80
CA HIS A 69 -2.49 -17.27 -34.49
C HIS A 69 -2.36 -16.97 -32.99
N PRO A 70 -2.36 -18.00 -32.13
CA PRO A 70 -2.29 -17.81 -30.69
C PRO A 70 -0.92 -17.29 -30.25
N LEU A 71 -0.90 -16.33 -29.33
CA LEU A 71 0.32 -15.95 -28.60
C LEU A 71 0.65 -17.03 -27.56
N THR A 72 1.59 -17.93 -27.88
CA THR A 72 2.06 -18.96 -26.94
C THR A 72 3.33 -18.50 -26.21
N ALA A 73 3.49 -18.93 -24.95
CA ALA A 73 4.77 -18.81 -24.26
C ALA A 73 5.85 -19.60 -25.03
N LYS A 74 7.09 -19.10 -25.03
CA LYS A 74 8.24 -19.81 -25.60
C LYS A 74 8.64 -21.00 -24.74
#